data_AF-A0A5K7ZVA1-F1
#
_entry.id   AF-A0A5K7ZVA1-F1
#
_cell.length_a   1.000
_cell.length_b   1.000
_cell.length_c   1.000
_cell.angle_alpha   90.00
_cell.angle_beta   90.00
_cell.angle_gamma   90.00
#
_symmetry.space_group_name_H-M   'P 1'
#
loop_
_entity.id
_entity.type
_entity.pdbx_description
1 polymer ?
#
loop_
_entity_poly.entity_id
_entity_poly.type
_entity_poly.pdbx_seq_one_letter_code
_entity_poly.pdbx_strand_id
1 'polypeptide(L)'
;MCYQNAIRLQVYPMAAMIKIGDTISDIEEGLNAGMWTIGLTQSSNELGLPADLVAAVPLSEMERRLAVIEARYRQAGAHYVVRGIWECTAVVEDIGRRLPDDNRPSRQRP
;
A
#
# COMPACT_ATOMS: atom_id res chain seq x y z
N MET A 1 9.61 -10.09 -3.57
CA MET A 1 8.91 -11.06 -2.70
C MET A 1 7.43 -11.30 -3.01
N CYS A 2 6.67 -10.38 -3.61
CA CYS A 2 5.22 -10.55 -3.87
C CYS A 2 4.80 -11.94 -4.42
N TYR A 3 5.40 -12.40 -5.52
CA TYR A 3 5.06 -13.71 -6.12
C TYR A 3 5.34 -14.90 -5.20
N GLN A 4 6.43 -14.87 -4.44
CA GLN A 4 6.75 -15.95 -3.50
C GLN A 4 5.73 -16.03 -2.37
N ASN A 5 5.27 -14.87 -1.87
CA ASN A 5 4.23 -14.81 -0.85
C ASN A 5 2.89 -15.33 -1.40
N ALA A 6 2.50 -14.94 -2.61
CA ALA A 6 1.29 -15.45 -3.27
C ALA A 6 1.29 -16.99 -3.39
N ILE A 7 2.42 -17.58 -3.80
CA ILE A 7 2.59 -19.03 -3.88
C ILE A 7 2.47 -19.68 -2.50
N ARG A 8 3.18 -19.15 -1.49
CA ARG A 8 3.16 -19.71 -0.12
C ARG A 8 1.79 -19.65 0.53
N LEU A 9 1.06 -18.57 0.28
CA LEU A 9 -0.27 -18.34 0.81
C LEU A 9 -1.38 -18.94 -0.06
N GLN A 10 -1.05 -19.46 -1.24
CA GLN A 10 -1.99 -20.05 -2.21
C GLN A 10 -3.14 -19.08 -2.59
N VAL A 11 -2.82 -17.80 -2.75
CA VAL A 11 -3.80 -16.73 -3.06
C VAL A 11 -3.58 -16.16 -4.46
N TYR A 12 -4.68 -16.01 -5.20
CA TYR A 12 -4.70 -15.57 -6.59
C TYR A 12 -6.04 -14.85 -6.89
N PRO A 13 -6.11 -13.99 -7.93
CA PRO A 13 -4.99 -13.47 -8.75
C PRO A 13 -4.19 -12.37 -8.02
N MET A 14 -3.04 -11.97 -8.58
CA MET A 14 -2.23 -10.86 -8.03
C MET A 14 -3.03 -9.56 -7.93
N ALA A 15 -3.91 -9.30 -8.88
CA ALA A 15 -4.79 -8.14 -8.90
C ALA A 15 -5.80 -8.10 -7.74
N ALA A 16 -6.03 -9.22 -7.03
CA ALA A 16 -6.87 -9.28 -5.84
C ALA A 16 -6.08 -9.09 -4.54
N MET A 17 -4.77 -8.81 -4.62
CA MET A 17 -3.90 -8.61 -3.47
C MET A 17 -3.35 -7.19 -3.41
N ILE A 18 -2.91 -6.81 -2.21
CA ILE A 18 -2.44 -5.45 -1.91
C ILE A 18 -1.03 -5.54 -1.33
N LYS A 19 -0.08 -4.81 -1.92
CA LYS A 19 1.24 -4.56 -1.36
C LYS A 19 1.20 -3.24 -0.58
N ILE A 20 1.42 -3.34 0.72
CA ILE A 20 1.54 -2.19 1.61
C ILE A 20 3.02 -2.02 1.96
N GLY A 21 3.52 -0.79 1.92
CA GLY A 21 4.91 -0.48 2.26
C GLY A 21 5.15 1.01 2.43
N ASP A 22 6.36 1.35 2.82
CA ASP A 22 6.79 2.71 3.19
C ASP A 22 8.06 3.11 2.46
N THR A 23 8.28 2.53 1.29
CA THR A 23 9.37 2.92 0.40
C THR A 23 8.90 2.93 -1.05
N ILE A 24 9.64 3.65 -1.91
CA ILE A 24 9.42 3.60 -3.37
C ILE A 24 9.59 2.16 -3.89
N SER A 25 10.55 1.41 -3.34
CA SER A 25 10.79 0.02 -3.75
C SER A 25 9.60 -0.88 -3.46
N ASP A 26 8.88 -0.69 -2.36
CA ASP A 26 7.65 -1.45 -2.07
C ASP A 26 6.54 -1.17 -3.09
N ILE A 27 6.42 0.08 -3.53
CA ILE A 27 5.44 0.50 -4.53
C ILE A 27 5.79 -0.14 -5.87
N GLU A 28 7.03 0.00 -6.32
CA GLU A 28 7.50 -0.60 -7.57
C GLU A 28 7.38 -2.13 -7.54
N GLU A 29 7.67 -2.78 -6.41
CA GLU A 29 7.51 -4.22 -6.25
C GLU A 29 6.06 -4.66 -6.44
N GLY A 30 5.11 -3.95 -5.83
CA GLY A 30 3.69 -4.25 -5.96
C GLY A 30 3.17 -4.02 -7.38
N LEU A 31 3.58 -2.91 -8.02
CA LEU A 31 3.21 -2.60 -9.40
C LEU A 31 3.75 -3.65 -10.37
N ASN A 32 5.03 -4.01 -10.27
CA ASN A 32 5.65 -5.04 -11.10
C ASN A 32 5.05 -6.45 -10.86
N ALA A 33 4.42 -6.66 -9.71
CA ALA A 33 3.70 -7.87 -9.37
C ALA A 33 2.25 -7.90 -9.86
N GLY A 34 1.73 -6.79 -10.40
CA GLY A 34 0.32 -6.65 -10.79
C GLY A 34 -0.64 -6.58 -9.59
N MET A 35 -0.16 -6.10 -8.44
CA MET A 35 -0.95 -5.90 -7.21
C MET A 35 -1.40 -4.45 -7.08
N TRP A 36 -2.40 -4.22 -6.23
CA TRP A 36 -2.67 -2.88 -5.70
C TRP A 36 -1.53 -2.45 -4.77
N THR A 37 -1.31 -1.13 -4.65
CA THR A 37 -0.22 -0.58 -3.85
C THR A 37 -0.73 0.51 -2.92
N ILE A 38 -0.33 0.43 -1.64
CA ILE A 38 -0.61 1.45 -0.63
C ILE A 38 0.72 1.89 -0.03
N GLY A 39 1.07 3.17 -0.22
CA GLY A 39 2.22 3.80 0.43
C GLY A 39 1.86 4.39 1.79
N LEU A 40 2.67 4.12 2.81
CA LEU A 40 2.51 4.67 4.17
C LEU A 40 3.48 5.84 4.39
N THR A 41 2.98 7.07 4.56
CA THR A 41 3.85 8.25 4.72
C THR A 41 4.33 8.47 6.14
N GLN A 42 3.54 8.01 7.12
CA GLN A 42 3.82 8.07 8.55
C GLN A 42 4.14 6.67 9.09
N SER A 43 5.12 6.02 8.47
CA SER A 43 5.75 4.82 9.04
C SER A 43 6.94 5.20 9.92
N SER A 44 7.37 4.28 10.78
CA SER A 44 8.56 4.47 11.62
C SER A 44 9.86 4.67 10.82
N ASN A 45 9.87 4.35 9.52
CA ASN A 45 11.09 4.33 8.71
C ASN A 45 11.34 5.66 7.97
N GLU A 46 10.30 6.32 7.45
CA GLU A 46 10.46 7.55 6.64
C GLU A 46 10.54 8.84 7.46
N LEU A 47 9.99 8.86 8.69
CA LEU A 47 10.11 10.05 9.54
C LEU A 47 11.50 10.19 10.17
N GLY A 48 12.28 9.10 10.28
CA GLY A 48 13.62 9.11 10.88
C GLY A 48 13.65 9.63 12.32
N LEU A 49 12.50 9.71 12.99
CA LEU A 49 12.33 10.28 14.32
C LEU A 49 11.75 9.21 15.26
N PRO A 50 12.35 9.02 16.45
CA PRO A 50 11.74 8.22 17.49
C PRO A 50 10.39 8.83 17.91
N ALA A 51 9.46 7.98 18.38
CA ALA A 51 8.06 8.33 18.58
C ALA A 51 7.85 9.51 19.57
N ASP A 52 8.78 9.70 20.50
CA ASP A 52 8.84 10.83 21.44
C ASP A 52 9.15 12.17 20.76
N LEU A 53 9.98 12.17 19.71
CA LEU A 53 10.28 13.37 18.92
C LEU A 53 9.20 13.71 17.90
N VAL A 54 8.40 12.73 17.46
CA VAL A 54 7.25 12.97 16.56
C VAL A 54 6.23 13.92 17.22
N ALA A 55 5.99 13.79 18.53
CA ALA A 55 5.08 14.64 19.27
C ALA A 55 5.58 16.10 19.42
N ALA A 56 6.90 16.31 19.30
CA ALA A 56 7.53 17.62 19.39
C ALA A 56 7.62 18.36 18.05
N VAL A 57 7.35 17.69 16.92
CA VAL A 57 7.33 18.33 15.60
C VAL A 57 6.05 19.18 15.48
N PRO A 58 6.16 20.47 15.15
CA PRO A 58 4.97 21.29 14.85
C PRO A 58 4.14 20.64 13.76
N LEU A 59 2.81 20.61 13.94
CA LEU A 59 1.88 19.96 13.00
C LEU A 59 2.08 20.42 11.56
N SER A 60 2.33 21.72 11.34
CA SER A 60 2.58 22.29 10.01
C SER A 60 3.84 21.75 9.33
N GLU A 61 4.91 21.51 10.10
CA GLU A 61 6.15 20.93 9.58
C GLU A 61 5.97 19.44 9.29
N MET A 62 5.23 18.72 10.14
CA MET A 62 4.86 17.34 9.89
C MET A 62 4.06 17.21 8.59
N GLU A 63 3.02 18.02 8.41
CA GLU A 63 2.20 18.04 7.20
C GLU A 63 3.02 18.34 5.94
N ARG A 64 3.95 19.29 6.01
CA ARG A 64 4.85 19.62 4.90
C ARG A 64 5.72 18.41 4.50
N ARG A 65 6.27 17.69 5.48
CA ARG A 65 7.10 16.49 5.23
C ARG A 65 6.27 15.37 4.62
N LEU A 66 5.09 15.09 5.20
CA LEU A 66 4.19 14.04 4.69
C LEU A 66 3.74 14.34 3.25
N ALA A 67 3.46 15.60 2.92
CA ALA A 67 3.08 15.99 1.56
C ALA A 67 4.19 15.73 0.53
N VAL A 68 5.47 15.93 0.89
CA VAL A 68 6.61 15.62 0.02
C VAL A 68 6.73 14.11 -0.21
N ILE A 69 6.56 13.30 0.83
CA ILE A 69 6.60 11.83 0.72
C ILE A 69 5.42 11.34 -0.12
N GLU A 70 4.22 11.86 0.12
CA GLU A 70 3.02 11.53 -0.66
C GLU A 70 3.22 11.83 -2.15
N ALA A 71 3.75 13.00 -2.49
CA ALA A 71 4.03 13.36 -3.87
C ALA A 71 4.99 12.37 -4.54
N ARG A 72 6.05 11.95 -3.83
CA ARG A 72 7.01 10.95 -4.33
C ARG A 72 6.34 9.60 -4.57
N TYR A 73 5.51 9.12 -3.65
CA TYR A 73 4.81 7.85 -3.80
C TYR A 73 3.79 7.86 -4.93
N ARG A 74 3.04 8.96 -5.08
CA ARG A 74 2.14 9.13 -6.23
C ARG A 74 2.91 9.17 -7.55
N GLN A 75 4.05 9.86 -7.59
CA GLN A 75 4.92 9.89 -8.78
C GLN A 75 5.47 8.50 -9.13
N ALA A 76 5.77 7.67 -8.13
CA ALA A 76 6.16 6.27 -8.32
C ALA A 76 5.01 5.34 -8.75
N GLY A 77 3.77 5.84 -8.81
CA GLY A 77 2.60 5.09 -9.26
C GLY A 77 1.82 4.40 -8.14
N ALA A 78 1.96 4.81 -6.88
CA ALA A 78 1.13 4.28 -5.80
C ALA A 78 -0.37 4.50 -6.08
N HIS A 79 -1.17 3.43 -5.98
CA HIS A 79 -2.62 3.53 -6.17
C HIS A 79 -3.27 4.32 -5.04
N TYR A 80 -2.81 4.10 -3.81
CA TYR A 80 -3.21 4.85 -2.62
C TYR A 80 -1.99 5.26 -1.81
N VAL A 81 -2.14 6.37 -1.11
CA VAL A 81 -1.18 6.84 -0.12
C VAL A 81 -1.97 7.23 1.11
N VAL A 82 -1.57 6.72 2.28
CA VAL A 82 -2.21 6.97 3.56
C VAL A 82 -1.16 7.33 4.60
N ARG A 83 -1.58 7.91 5.73
CA ARG A 83 -0.62 8.26 6.79
C ARG A 83 -0.08 7.00 7.44
N GLY A 84 -0.94 6.13 7.94
CA GLY A 84 -0.51 4.91 8.60
C GLY A 84 -1.40 3.72 8.33
N ILE A 85 -0.98 2.58 8.87
CA ILE A 85 -1.67 1.30 8.69
C ILE A 85 -3.13 1.33 9.18
N TRP A 86 -3.45 2.21 10.13
CA TRP A 86 -4.80 2.40 10.66
C TRP A 86 -5.80 2.95 9.63
N GLU A 87 -5.32 3.61 8.57
CA GLU A 87 -6.17 4.11 7.47
C GLU A 87 -6.37 3.04 6.37
N CYS A 88 -5.61 1.94 6.39
CA CYS A 88 -5.67 0.94 5.32
C CYS A 88 -7.01 0.20 5.25
N THR A 89 -7.74 0.04 6.36
CA THR A 89 -9.02 -0.67 6.36
C THR A 89 -10.02 -0.05 5.37
N ALA A 90 -10.15 1.27 5.37
CA ALA A 90 -11.03 1.97 4.44
C ALA A 90 -10.59 1.83 2.98
N VAL A 91 -9.27 1.78 2.73
CA VAL A 91 -8.71 1.57 1.39
C VAL A 91 -8.96 0.15 0.89
N VAL A 92 -8.84 -0.86 1.75
CA VAL A 92 -9.14 -2.26 1.42
C VAL A 92 -10.60 -2.41 0.99
N GLU A 93 -11.53 -1.77 1.70
CA GLU A 93 -12.95 -1.75 1.32
C GLU A 93 -13.17 -1.09 -0.04
N ASP A 94 -12.48 0.02 -0.31
CA ASP A 94 -12.60 0.71 -1.59
C ASP A 94 -12.05 -0.10 -2.76
N ILE A 95 -10.90 -0.76 -2.58
CA ILE A 95 -10.36 -1.72 -3.55
C ILE A 95 -11.36 -2.86 -3.78
N GLY A 96 -11.92 -3.42 -2.72
CA GLY A 96 -12.94 -4.47 -2.80
C GLY A 96 -14.15 -4.08 -3.65
N ARG A 97 -14.60 -2.82 -3.58
CA ARG A 97 -15.68 -2.29 -4.44
C ARG A 97 -15.28 -2.10 -5.90
N ARG A 98 -14.00 -1.88 -6.18
CA ARG A 98 -13.47 -1.66 -7.54
C ARG A 98 -13.07 -2.94 -8.24
N LEU A 99 -12.88 -4.03 -7.49
CA LEU A 99 -12.60 -5.34 -8.06
C LEU A 99 -13.82 -5.82 -8.86
N PRO A 100 -13.63 -6.32 -10.09
CA PRO A 100 -14.73 -6.90 -10.85
C PRO A 100 -15.26 -8.16 -10.15
N ASP A 101 -16.57 -8.40 -10.29
CA ASP A 101 -17.30 -9.57 -9.77
C ASP A 101 -16.88 -10.92 -10.41
N ASP A 102 -15.77 -10.99 -11.16
CA ASP A 102 -15.43 -12.11 -12.05
C ASP A 102 -14.92 -13.37 -11.33
N ASN A 103 -14.85 -13.35 -9.99
CA ASN A 103 -14.41 -14.49 -9.18
C ASN A 103 -15.42 -15.63 -9.04
N ARG A 104 -16.40 -15.76 -9.95
CA ARG A 104 -17.14 -17.01 -10.10
C ARG A 104 -16.29 -17.97 -10.92
N PRO A 105 -15.75 -19.05 -10.34
CA PRO A 105 -15.17 -20.10 -11.16
C PRO A 105 -16.27 -20.60 -12.09
N SER A 106 -16.09 -20.47 -13.41
CA SER A 106 -16.74 -21.41 -14.32
C SER A 106 -16.22 -22.78 -13.91
N ARG A 107 -17.03 -23.51 -13.12
CA ARG A 107 -16.80 -24.92 -12.88
C ARG A 107 -16.96 -25.63 -14.22
N GLN A 108 -15.89 -25.68 -15.00
CA GLN A 108 -15.72 -26.69 -16.03
C GLN A 108 -14.39 -27.37 -15.73
N ARG A 109 -14.47 -28.30 -14.78
CA ARG A 109 -13.53 -29.41 -14.67
C ARG A 109 -13.79 -30.36 -15.85
N PRO A 110 -12.75 -30.87 -16.54
CA PRO A 110 -12.74 -32.27 -16.91
C PRO A 110 -12.53 -33.15 -15.66
#